data_AF-A0A3B3ZEL7-F1
#
_entry.id   AF-A0A3B3ZEL7-F1
#
_cell.length_a   1.000
_cell.length_b   1.000
_cell.length_c   1.000
_cell.angle_alpha   90.00
_cell.angle_beta   90.00
_cell.angle_gamma   90.00
#
_symmetry.space_group_name_H-M   'P 1'
#
loop_
_entity.id
_entity.type
_entity.pdbx_description
1 polymer ?
#
loop_
_entity_poly.entity_id
_entity_poly.type
_entity_poly.pdbx_seq_one_letter_code
_entity_poly.pdbx_strand_id
1 'polypeptide(L)'
;IFNNIRKILPLPGLILFSLLACALCFNVDEKNGMSFTGGSLEDMFGYTVQQFENSEGKWILIGSPLSGQPARRTGDVYKCPVQEGENKCIKLELPSKSIPNLNEVKENMTMGTTLVTNPNGGFLACGPQYGYMCGQQQYISGVCANVSSSFQILSSIAPGVQGKTSVTSR
;
A
#
# COMPACT_ATOMS: atom_id res chain seq x y z
N ILE A 1 30.87 -17.87 4.82
CA ILE A 1 31.83 -17.51 3.73
C ILE A 1 33.02 -16.69 4.26
N PHE A 2 32.79 -15.62 5.02
CA PHE A 2 33.87 -14.77 5.58
C PHE A 2 34.92 -15.49 6.46
N ASN A 3 34.54 -16.53 7.21
CA ASN A 3 35.49 -17.25 8.09
C ASN A 3 36.50 -18.15 7.37
N ASN A 4 36.29 -18.52 6.10
CA ASN A 4 37.21 -19.38 5.35
C ASN A 4 38.30 -18.61 4.59
N ILE A 5 38.12 -17.30 4.38
CA ILE A 5 39.04 -16.47 3.57
C ILE A 5 40.28 -16.06 4.39
N ARG A 6 40.16 -15.96 5.73
CA ARG A 6 41.25 -15.59 6.64
C ARG A 6 42.44 -16.56 6.64
N LYS A 7 42.27 -17.80 6.17
CA LYS A 7 43.32 -18.82 6.17
C LYS A 7 44.15 -18.92 4.88
N ILE A 8 43.78 -18.18 3.82
CA ILE A 8 44.31 -18.40 2.47
C ILE A 8 45.02 -17.16 1.89
N LEU A 9 44.66 -15.95 2.34
CA LEU A 9 45.14 -14.70 1.73
C LEU A 9 46.36 -14.10 2.47
N PRO A 10 47.43 -13.69 1.77
CA PRO A 10 48.56 -12.98 2.39
C PRO A 10 48.13 -11.62 2.96
N LEU A 11 48.86 -11.08 3.94
CA LEU A 11 48.61 -9.78 4.60
C LEU A 11 48.13 -8.63 3.67
N PRO A 12 48.78 -8.35 2.53
CA PRO A 12 48.29 -7.31 1.59
C PRO A 12 46.94 -7.65 0.96
N GLY A 13 46.65 -8.93 0.73
CA GLY A 13 45.33 -9.39 0.29
C GLY A 13 44.26 -9.21 1.37
N LEU A 14 44.61 -9.45 2.64
CA LEU A 14 43.73 -9.21 3.80
C LEU A 14 43.38 -7.71 3.95
N ILE A 15 44.36 -6.83 3.75
CA ILE A 15 44.16 -5.37 3.77
C ILE A 15 43.25 -4.94 2.61
N LEU A 16 43.51 -5.44 1.39
CA LEU A 16 42.68 -5.13 0.22
C LEU A 16 41.24 -5.64 0.40
N PHE A 17 41.06 -6.85 0.95
CA PHE A 17 39.75 -7.41 1.25
C PHE A 17 39.00 -6.61 2.32
N SER A 18 39.70 -6.15 3.36
CA SER A 18 39.12 -5.29 4.40
C SER A 18 38.72 -3.92 3.86
N LEU A 19 39.53 -3.32 2.98
CA LEU A 19 39.20 -2.05 2.32
C LEU A 19 38.00 -2.21 1.37
N LEU A 20 37.95 -3.32 0.64
CA LEU A 20 36.83 -3.65 -0.24
C LEU A 20 35.54 -3.92 0.56
N ALA A 21 35.63 -4.57 1.71
CA ALA A 21 34.50 -4.77 2.62
C ALA A 21 34.01 -3.45 3.23
N CYS A 22 34.92 -2.52 3.58
CA CYS A 22 34.55 -1.16 4.00
C CYS A 22 33.94 -0.32 2.87
N ALA A 23 34.37 -0.52 1.63
CA ALA A 23 33.74 0.13 0.47
C ALA A 23 32.34 -0.45 0.18
N LEU A 24 32.05 -1.66 0.67
CA LEU A 24 30.75 -2.31 0.62
C LEU A 24 29.91 -2.08 1.90
N CYS A 25 30.29 -1.12 2.74
CA CYS A 25 29.50 -0.75 3.92
C CYS A 25 28.07 -0.36 3.50
N PHE A 26 27.09 -1.07 4.06
CA PHE A 26 25.68 -0.77 3.90
C PHE A 26 25.28 0.31 4.92
N ASN A 27 24.56 1.33 4.46
CA ASN A 27 24.11 2.46 5.29
C ASN A 27 22.70 2.27 5.86
N VAL A 28 22.20 1.02 5.86
CA VAL A 28 20.91 0.65 6.44
C VAL A 28 21.13 0.16 7.86
N ASP A 29 20.52 0.83 8.82
CA ASP A 29 20.56 0.41 10.22
C ASP A 29 19.60 -0.77 10.45
N GLU A 30 20.13 -1.98 10.42
CA GLU A 30 19.39 -3.21 10.69
C GLU A 30 19.04 -3.37 12.19
N LYS A 31 19.78 -2.72 13.10
CA LYS A 31 19.63 -2.94 14.55
C LYS A 31 18.53 -2.07 15.16
N ASN A 32 18.36 -0.85 14.67
CA ASN A 32 17.42 0.12 15.21
C ASN A 32 16.22 0.37 14.27
N GLY A 33 15.75 -0.69 13.60
CA GLY A 33 14.57 -0.61 12.74
C GLY A 33 13.28 -0.31 13.49
N MET A 34 12.35 0.38 12.83
CA MET A 34 11.01 0.65 13.35
C MET A 34 10.02 -0.41 12.86
N SER A 35 9.22 -0.96 13.77
CA SER A 35 8.21 -1.97 13.46
C SER A 35 6.81 -1.42 13.61
N PHE A 36 6.05 -1.38 12.53
CA PHE A 36 4.67 -0.88 12.49
C PHE A 36 3.66 -1.99 12.78
N THR A 37 2.67 -1.70 13.62
CA THR A 37 1.64 -2.67 14.05
C THR A 37 0.24 -2.09 13.86
N GLY A 38 -0.79 -2.92 13.66
CA GLY A 38 -2.18 -2.43 13.60
C GLY A 38 -3.10 -3.26 12.70
N GLY A 39 -2.56 -3.95 11.71
CA GLY A 39 -3.28 -4.98 10.96
C GLY A 39 -2.83 -6.40 11.32
N SER A 40 -3.52 -7.39 10.75
CA SER A 40 -3.20 -8.81 10.93
C SER A 40 -2.46 -9.37 9.72
N LEU A 41 -1.71 -10.46 9.93
CA LEU A 41 -1.08 -11.20 8.83
C LEU A 41 -2.13 -11.83 7.88
N GLU A 42 -3.26 -12.27 8.43
CA GLU A 42 -4.38 -12.85 7.67
C GLU A 42 -5.02 -11.85 6.71
N ASP A 43 -5.05 -10.57 7.10
CA ASP A 43 -5.52 -9.47 6.26
C ASP A 43 -4.45 -9.01 5.23
N MET A 44 -3.30 -9.70 5.18
CA MET A 44 -2.11 -9.34 4.41
C MET A 44 -1.62 -7.92 4.72
N PHE A 45 -1.65 -7.52 5.99
CA PHE A 45 -1.07 -6.24 6.40
C PHE A 45 0.42 -6.20 6.05
N GLY A 46 0.84 -5.17 5.31
CA GLY A 46 2.21 -5.07 4.77
C GLY A 46 2.33 -5.47 3.31
N TYR A 47 1.23 -5.84 2.64
CA TYR A 47 1.26 -6.27 1.23
C TYR A 47 1.79 -5.19 0.28
N THR A 48 1.39 -3.93 0.51
CA THR A 48 2.02 -2.76 -0.12
C THR A 48 2.46 -1.78 0.95
N VAL A 49 3.54 -1.04 0.65
CA VAL A 49 4.12 -0.04 1.53
C VAL A 49 4.50 1.18 0.71
N GLN A 50 4.15 2.36 1.19
CA GLN A 50 4.43 3.62 0.50
C GLN A 50 4.75 4.72 1.53
N GLN A 51 5.86 5.43 1.33
CA GLN A 51 6.19 6.59 2.15
C GLN A 51 5.32 7.78 1.74
N PHE A 52 4.86 8.55 2.73
CA PHE A 52 4.00 9.70 2.54
C PHE A 52 4.34 10.81 3.56
N GLU A 53 4.28 12.05 3.14
CA GLU A 53 4.54 13.22 3.99
C GLU A 53 3.50 14.29 3.72
N ASN A 54 3.03 14.93 4.78
CA ASN A 54 2.08 16.04 4.74
C ASN A 54 2.43 17.07 5.83
N SER A 55 1.59 18.08 6.00
CA SER A 55 1.76 19.10 7.05
C SER A 55 1.67 18.56 8.49
N GLU A 56 1.10 17.36 8.68
CA GLU A 56 0.95 16.72 10.00
C GLU A 56 2.17 15.86 10.36
N GLY A 57 2.99 15.47 9.38
CA GLY A 57 4.22 14.71 9.61
C GLY A 57 4.54 13.69 8.52
N LYS A 58 5.39 12.73 8.88
CA LYS A 58 5.85 11.63 8.02
C LYS A 58 5.12 10.35 8.37
N TRP A 59 4.73 9.62 7.34
CA TRP A 59 3.85 8.46 7.45
C TRP A 59 4.35 7.33 6.56
N ILE A 60 4.10 6.10 7.01
CA ILE A 60 4.10 4.91 6.16
C ILE A 60 2.66 4.53 5.91
N LEU A 61 2.27 4.46 4.64
CA LEU A 61 1.01 3.88 4.20
C LEU A 61 1.21 2.39 3.99
N ILE A 62 0.33 1.58 4.56
CA ILE A 62 0.40 0.12 4.51
C ILE A 62 -0.91 -0.43 3.96
N GLY A 63 -0.83 -1.14 2.83
CA GLY A 63 -1.97 -1.86 2.27
C GLY A 63 -2.22 -3.19 2.98
N SER A 64 -3.50 -3.51 3.15
CA SER A 64 -3.98 -4.76 3.74
C SER A 64 -5.15 -5.29 2.90
N PRO A 65 -4.88 -5.86 1.70
CA PRO A 65 -5.89 -6.16 0.70
C PRO A 65 -6.94 -7.19 1.13
N LEU A 66 -6.66 -7.99 2.15
CA LEU A 66 -7.63 -8.94 2.68
C LEU A 66 -8.34 -8.41 3.92
N SER A 67 -8.19 -7.15 4.32
CA SER A 67 -8.92 -6.66 5.49
C SER A 67 -10.44 -6.80 5.35
N GLY A 68 -11.11 -7.18 6.44
CA GLY A 68 -12.54 -7.53 6.46
C GLY A 68 -12.83 -9.00 6.15
N GLN A 69 -11.82 -9.88 6.28
CA GLN A 69 -11.99 -11.33 6.27
C GLN A 69 -12.78 -11.84 7.49
N PRO A 70 -13.40 -13.03 7.38
CA PRO A 70 -13.64 -13.79 6.15
C PRO A 70 -14.83 -13.23 5.35
N ALA A 71 -15.56 -12.26 5.91
CA ALA A 71 -16.90 -11.88 5.46
C ALA A 71 -16.89 -11.14 4.11
N ARG A 72 -16.16 -10.03 4.00
CA ARG A 72 -16.26 -9.13 2.82
C ARG A 72 -14.94 -8.97 2.07
N ARG A 73 -13.79 -9.14 2.72
CA ARG A 73 -12.45 -9.10 2.08
C ARG A 73 -12.27 -7.85 1.20
N THR A 74 -12.81 -6.72 1.67
CA THR A 74 -12.82 -5.45 0.94
C THR A 74 -11.42 -4.89 0.77
N GLY A 75 -10.53 -5.20 1.70
CA GLY A 75 -9.22 -4.59 1.82
C GLY A 75 -9.30 -3.19 2.44
N ASP A 76 -8.16 -2.68 2.88
CA ASP A 76 -8.01 -1.31 3.37
C ASP A 76 -6.55 -0.85 3.33
N VAL A 77 -6.33 0.41 3.68
CA VAL A 77 -5.02 1.03 3.88
C VAL A 77 -4.93 1.57 5.30
N TYR A 78 -3.76 1.46 5.89
CA TYR A 78 -3.44 2.00 7.20
C TYR A 78 -2.41 3.12 7.05
N LYS A 79 -2.52 4.16 7.86
CA LYS A 79 -1.45 5.17 8.03
C LYS A 79 -0.72 4.91 9.33
N CYS A 80 0.61 4.94 9.30
CA CYS A 80 1.46 4.72 10.45
C CYS A 80 2.37 5.93 10.65
N PRO A 81 2.30 6.64 11.79
CA PRO A 81 3.18 7.78 12.04
C PRO A 81 4.63 7.30 12.17
N VAL A 82 5.57 8.02 11.57
CA VAL A 82 7.00 7.76 11.74
C VAL A 82 7.50 8.57 12.94
N GLN A 83 7.15 8.11 14.14
CA GLN A 83 7.51 8.77 15.39
C GLN A 83 7.99 7.74 16.43
N GLU A 84 8.97 8.13 17.23
CA GLU A 84 9.54 7.26 18.27
C GLU A 84 8.49 6.94 19.35
N GLY A 85 8.26 5.65 19.61
CA GLY A 85 7.32 5.17 20.62
C GLY A 85 5.86 5.05 20.17
N GLU A 86 5.49 5.59 19.01
CA GLU A 86 4.13 5.49 18.45
C GLU A 86 4.13 4.72 17.12
N ASN A 87 4.06 3.39 17.23
CA ASN A 87 4.12 2.50 16.06
C ASN A 87 2.76 1.91 15.66
N LYS A 88 1.68 2.44 16.23
CA LYS A 88 0.33 1.93 15.99
C LYS A 88 -0.28 2.60 14.78
N CYS A 89 -0.54 1.80 13.75
CA CYS A 89 -1.16 2.24 12.53
C CYS A 89 -2.67 2.41 12.70
N ILE A 90 -3.21 3.40 12.00
CA ILE A 90 -4.61 3.78 12.01
C ILE A 90 -5.22 3.37 10.67
N LYS A 91 -6.29 2.57 10.71
CA LYS A 91 -7.05 2.14 9.53
C LYS A 91 -7.78 3.34 8.92
N LEU A 92 -7.74 3.49 7.59
CA LEU A 92 -8.34 4.62 6.89
C LEU A 92 -9.82 4.41 6.50
N GLU A 93 -10.33 3.18 6.62
CA GLU A 93 -11.73 2.83 6.31
C GLU A 93 -12.10 3.06 4.84
N LEU A 94 -11.25 2.56 3.93
CA LEU A 94 -11.44 2.64 2.48
C LEU A 94 -12.18 1.43 1.90
N PRO A 95 -12.91 1.61 0.78
CA PRO A 95 -13.47 2.84 0.23
C PRO A 95 -14.81 3.19 0.91
N SER A 96 -14.97 4.44 1.31
CA SER A 96 -16.25 4.92 1.88
C SER A 96 -17.23 5.47 0.83
N LYS A 97 -16.73 6.04 -0.27
CA LYS A 97 -17.56 6.68 -1.31
C LYS A 97 -17.92 5.72 -2.44
N SER A 98 -19.19 5.73 -2.85
CA SER A 98 -19.68 4.98 -4.02
C SER A 98 -19.47 5.74 -5.32
N ILE A 99 -19.39 5.00 -6.42
CA ILE A 99 -19.48 5.49 -7.79
C ILE A 99 -20.97 5.64 -8.13
N PRO A 100 -21.41 6.82 -8.60
CA PRO A 100 -22.82 7.05 -8.91
C PRO A 100 -23.32 6.19 -10.06
N ASN A 101 -24.61 5.85 -10.04
CA ASN A 101 -25.33 5.11 -11.10
C ASN A 101 -24.81 3.68 -11.38
N LEU A 102 -24.13 3.07 -10.41
CA LEU A 102 -23.68 1.67 -10.46
C LEU A 102 -24.28 0.85 -9.33
N ASN A 103 -24.53 -0.42 -9.62
CA ASN A 103 -24.83 -1.41 -8.61
C ASN A 103 -23.51 -2.10 -8.24
N GLU A 104 -22.92 -1.68 -7.13
CA GLU A 104 -21.54 -2.03 -6.74
C GLU A 104 -21.47 -3.42 -6.09
N VAL A 105 -20.43 -4.18 -6.40
CA VAL A 105 -20.07 -5.44 -5.75
C VAL A 105 -18.69 -5.25 -5.13
N LYS A 106 -18.66 -4.94 -3.83
CA LYS A 106 -17.43 -4.53 -3.11
C LYS A 106 -16.69 -5.69 -2.47
N GLU A 107 -17.30 -6.87 -2.43
CA GLU A 107 -16.68 -8.08 -1.91
C GLU A 107 -15.43 -8.41 -2.71
N ASN A 108 -14.37 -8.81 -2.02
CA ASN A 108 -13.10 -9.20 -2.63
C ASN A 108 -12.47 -8.14 -3.54
N MET A 109 -12.77 -6.84 -3.38
CA MET A 109 -12.16 -5.83 -4.27
C MET A 109 -10.65 -5.61 -4.03
N THR A 110 -10.14 -6.11 -2.91
CA THR A 110 -8.73 -6.05 -2.48
C THR A 110 -8.15 -4.63 -2.44
N MET A 111 -8.85 -3.70 -1.79
CA MET A 111 -8.39 -2.32 -1.61
C MET A 111 -7.04 -2.28 -0.89
N GLY A 112 -6.11 -1.44 -1.37
CA GLY A 112 -4.75 -1.36 -0.84
C GLY A 112 -3.74 -2.28 -1.54
N THR A 113 -4.15 -3.02 -2.58
CA THR A 113 -3.23 -3.75 -3.48
C THR A 113 -2.31 -2.80 -4.26
N THR A 114 -2.71 -1.55 -4.48
CA THR A 114 -1.87 -0.54 -5.14
C THR A 114 -1.99 0.79 -4.41
N LEU A 115 -0.84 1.42 -4.16
CA LEU A 115 -0.74 2.74 -3.52
C LEU A 115 0.16 3.61 -4.38
N VAL A 116 -0.29 4.84 -4.68
CA VAL A 116 0.48 5.80 -5.48
C VAL A 116 0.32 7.18 -4.88
N THR A 117 1.42 7.82 -4.51
CA THR A 117 1.39 9.20 -4.01
C THR A 117 1.28 10.20 -5.16
N ASN A 118 0.61 11.32 -4.90
CA ASN A 118 0.56 12.44 -5.83
C ASN A 118 1.60 13.49 -5.41
N PRO A 119 2.49 13.93 -6.32
CA PRO A 119 3.47 14.99 -6.03
C PRO A 119 2.84 16.30 -5.53
N ASN A 120 1.59 16.58 -5.93
CA ASN A 120 0.84 17.76 -5.51
C ASN A 120 0.08 17.56 -4.17
N GLY A 121 0.30 16.43 -3.49
CA GLY A 121 -0.35 16.07 -2.24
C GLY A 121 -1.46 15.03 -2.39
N GLY A 122 -1.66 14.26 -1.32
CA GLY A 122 -2.58 13.12 -1.29
C GLY A 122 -2.03 11.87 -2.01
N PHE A 123 -2.89 10.88 -2.17
CA PHE A 123 -2.54 9.60 -2.79
C PHE A 123 -3.79 8.88 -3.32
N LEU A 124 -3.54 7.92 -4.22
CA LEU A 124 -4.53 6.95 -4.67
C LEU A 124 -4.28 5.60 -3.99
N ALA A 125 -5.35 5.02 -3.48
CA ALA A 125 -5.37 3.63 -3.01
C ALA A 125 -6.32 2.84 -3.89
N CYS A 126 -5.87 1.75 -4.50
CA CYS A 126 -6.67 1.01 -5.47
C CYS A 126 -6.85 -0.46 -5.07
N GLY A 127 -8.02 -0.99 -5.43
CA GLY A 127 -8.38 -2.40 -5.38
C GLY A 127 -8.75 -2.89 -6.79
N PRO A 128 -7.97 -3.79 -7.41
CA PRO A 128 -8.18 -4.21 -8.80
C PRO A 128 -9.39 -5.11 -9.01
N GLN A 129 -9.92 -5.73 -7.96
CA GLN A 129 -10.99 -6.72 -8.06
C GLN A 129 -12.39 -6.13 -7.79
N TYR A 130 -12.51 -4.79 -7.76
CA TYR A 130 -13.80 -4.13 -7.62
C TYR A 130 -14.76 -4.53 -8.73
N GLY A 131 -15.92 -5.03 -8.31
CA GLY A 131 -16.97 -5.51 -9.18
C GLY A 131 -18.17 -4.57 -9.23
N TYR A 132 -18.96 -4.70 -10.27
CA TYR A 132 -20.27 -4.05 -10.39
C TYR A 132 -21.19 -4.86 -11.30
N MET A 133 -22.51 -4.68 -11.12
CA MET A 133 -23.52 -5.29 -11.96
C MET A 133 -23.92 -4.35 -13.10
N CYS A 134 -23.93 -4.88 -14.32
CA CYS A 134 -24.52 -4.26 -15.50
C CYS A 134 -25.63 -5.17 -16.04
N GLY A 135 -26.89 -4.81 -15.77
CA GLY A 135 -28.02 -5.71 -15.99
C GLY A 135 -27.93 -6.91 -15.05
N GLN A 136 -27.86 -8.12 -15.63
CA GLN A 136 -27.70 -9.37 -14.88
C GLN A 136 -26.25 -9.88 -14.85
N GLN A 137 -25.31 -9.18 -15.51
CA GLN A 137 -23.91 -9.60 -15.59
C GLN A 137 -23.04 -8.83 -14.59
N GLN A 138 -22.15 -9.55 -13.91
CA GLN A 138 -21.13 -8.97 -13.05
C GLN A 138 -19.85 -8.71 -13.84
N TYR A 139 -19.33 -7.50 -13.75
CA TYR A 139 -18.07 -7.08 -14.34
C TYR A 139 -17.06 -6.71 -13.26
N ILE A 140 -15.77 -6.82 -13.57
CA ILE A 140 -14.66 -6.41 -12.72
C ILE A 140 -13.85 -5.37 -13.49
N SER A 141 -13.57 -4.23 -12.86
CA SER A 141 -12.79 -3.13 -13.48
C SER A 141 -11.70 -2.56 -12.57
N GLY A 142 -11.86 -2.73 -11.26
CA GLY A 142 -11.03 -2.07 -10.26
C GLY A 142 -11.59 -0.70 -9.85
N VAL A 143 -11.16 -0.23 -8.69
CA VAL A 143 -11.53 1.09 -8.15
C VAL A 143 -10.35 1.68 -7.39
N CYS A 144 -10.22 3.00 -7.45
CA CYS A 144 -9.25 3.78 -6.71
C CYS A 144 -9.97 4.80 -5.83
N ALA A 145 -9.63 4.86 -4.56
CA ALA A 145 -9.98 5.94 -3.67
C ALA A 145 -8.94 7.07 -3.81
N ASN A 146 -9.40 8.27 -4.12
CA ASN A 146 -8.61 9.50 -4.09
C ASN A 146 -8.64 10.08 -2.68
N VAL A 147 -7.48 10.14 -2.04
CA VAL A 147 -7.32 10.55 -0.66
C VAL A 147 -6.49 11.83 -0.61
N SER A 148 -6.99 12.84 0.09
CA SER A 148 -6.30 14.12 0.27
C SER A 148 -5.07 14.01 1.16
N SER A 149 -4.29 15.10 1.22
CA SER A 149 -3.13 15.18 2.10
C SER A 149 -3.46 15.03 3.59
N SER A 150 -4.66 15.40 4.02
CA SER A 150 -5.16 15.25 5.40
C SER A 150 -5.94 13.94 5.60
N PHE A 151 -5.71 12.94 4.76
CA PHE A 151 -6.33 11.61 4.82
C PHE A 151 -7.85 11.59 4.63
N GLN A 152 -8.45 12.68 4.15
CA GLN A 152 -9.88 12.70 3.81
C GLN A 152 -10.11 12.01 2.46
N ILE A 153 -11.14 11.15 2.40
CA ILE A 153 -11.55 10.43 1.20
C ILE A 153 -12.33 11.39 0.29
N LEU A 154 -11.71 11.84 -0.79
CA LEU A 154 -12.27 12.86 -1.68
C LEU A 154 -13.28 12.26 -2.66
N SER A 155 -12.92 11.17 -3.33
CA SER A 155 -13.76 10.52 -4.35
C SER A 155 -13.32 9.08 -4.59
N SER A 156 -14.18 8.31 -5.25
CA SER A 156 -13.83 7.00 -5.80
C SER A 156 -13.81 7.10 -7.33
N ILE A 157 -12.87 6.40 -7.96
CA ILE A 157 -12.64 6.42 -9.41
C ILE A 157 -12.60 4.96 -9.86
N ALA A 158 -13.48 4.56 -10.77
CA ALA A 158 -13.45 3.23 -11.38
C ALA A 158 -13.06 3.37 -12.86
N PRO A 159 -11.78 3.19 -13.21
CA PRO A 159 -11.32 3.33 -14.59
C PRO A 159 -12.02 2.32 -15.50
N GLY A 160 -12.45 2.75 -16.68
CA GLY A 160 -13.12 1.87 -17.65
C GLY A 160 -14.60 1.63 -17.40
N VAL A 161 -15.17 2.12 -16.29
CA VAL A 161 -16.61 2.08 -16.06
C VAL A 161 -17.28 3.24 -16.79
N GLN A 162 -18.00 2.95 -17.86
CA GLN A 162 -18.89 3.91 -18.49
C GLN A 162 -20.19 3.95 -17.67
N GLY A 163 -20.46 5.09 -17.03
CA GLY A 163 -21.77 5.32 -16.42
C GLY A 163 -22.85 5.11 -17.49
N LYS A 164 -24.03 4.61 -17.10
CA LYS A 164 -25.16 4.48 -18.02
C LYS A 164 -25.45 5.84 -18.66
N THR A 165 -24.93 6.11 -19.85
CA THR A 165 -25.57 7.04 -20.77
C THR A 165 -26.93 6.42 -21.06
N SER A 166 -28.00 7.08 -20.63
CA SER A 166 -29.33 6.82 -21.17
C SER A 166 -29.23 6.98 -22.68
N VAL A 167 -29.04 5.88 -23.40
CA VAL A 167 -29.25 5.83 -24.82
C VAL A 167 -30.76 6.01 -24.98
N THR A 168 -31.19 7.25 -25.12
CA THR A 168 -32.49 7.53 -25.71
C THR A 168 -32.42 6.96 -27.12
N SER A 169 -32.96 5.76 -27.29
CA SER A 169 -33.20 5.18 -28.61
C SER A 169 -33.99 6.22 -29.40
N ARG A 170 -33.37 6.78 -30.44
CA ARG A 170 -34.13 7.37 -31.54
C ARG A 170 -34.58 6.26 -32.47
#